data_AF-A0A954MRS3-F1
#
_entry.id   AF-A0A954MRS3-F1
#
_cell.length_a   1.000
_cell.length_b   1.000
_cell.length_c   1.000
_cell.angle_alpha   90.00
_cell.angle_beta   90.00
_cell.angle_gamma   90.00
#
_symmetry.space_group_name_H-M   'P 1'
#
loop_
_entity.id
_entity.type
_entity.pdbx_description
1 polymer ?
#
loop_
_entity_poly.entity_id
_entity_poly.type
_entity_poly.pdbx_seq_one_letter_code
_entity_poly.pdbx_strand_id
1 'polypeptide(L)'
;MVTPISSLSSLRPTGFDSVQRSLMQPEVLLPFALEADSSLKPLTAVSKDERAEVQEKFQEFMAGTFYAQMVKSLRAGQGKPAYFHGGQAEEIFQSQMDQIVSTNLAKSHGAEMAEPLFRAYLQQRGESVPDAPGKIDISI
;
A
#
# COMPACT_ATOMS: atom_id res chain seq x y z
N MET A 1 1.61 6.06 80.87
CA MET A 1 0.72 5.19 80.06
C MET A 1 1.58 4.36 79.10
N VAL A 2 1.59 3.04 79.30
CA VAL A 2 1.59 1.91 78.33
C VAL A 2 2.25 2.07 76.94
N THR A 3 3.45 1.49 76.77
CA THR A 3 3.98 0.51 75.74
C THR A 3 3.79 0.72 74.19
N PRO A 4 4.35 -0.11 73.26
CA PRO A 4 5.55 0.25 72.46
C PRO A 4 5.60 -0.29 70.98
N ILE A 5 6.77 -0.15 70.30
CA ILE A 5 7.46 -1.06 69.34
C ILE A 5 6.82 -1.49 67.98
N SER A 6 7.67 -1.39 66.93
CA SER A 6 7.68 -2.06 65.60
C SER A 6 6.74 -1.52 64.51
N SER A 7 7.13 -1.36 63.23
CA SER A 7 8.09 -2.11 62.43
C SER A 7 8.64 -1.29 61.25
N LEU A 8 9.92 -1.55 60.91
CA LEU A 8 10.56 -1.31 59.62
C LEU A 8 9.86 -2.07 58.48
N SER A 9 9.71 -1.41 57.33
CA SER A 9 9.72 -1.91 55.94
C SER A 9 9.01 -0.85 55.08
N SER A 10 9.53 -0.34 53.98
CA SER A 10 10.51 -0.87 53.04
C SER A 10 11.15 0.29 52.29
N LEU A 11 12.47 0.46 52.44
CA LEU A 11 13.29 0.95 51.35
C LEU A 11 13.23 -0.10 50.23
N ARG A 12 12.94 0.33 49.00
CA ARG A 12 13.50 -0.33 47.82
C ARG A 12 13.81 0.70 46.73
N PRO A 13 15.01 0.60 46.11
CA PRO A 13 15.67 1.73 45.47
C PRO A 13 15.24 1.92 44.02
N THR A 14 15.41 3.16 43.57
CA THR A 14 15.57 3.54 42.16
C THR A 14 16.65 2.67 41.53
N GLY A 15 16.23 1.70 40.72
CA GLY A 15 17.09 0.89 39.90
C GLY A 15 16.36 0.56 38.61
N PHE A 16 17.10 0.66 37.51
CA PHE A 16 16.77 0.16 36.17
C PHE A 16 15.72 0.95 35.38
N ASP A 17 16.12 2.05 34.74
CA ASP A 17 15.46 2.43 33.48
C ASP A 17 16.34 3.22 32.49
N SER A 18 17.67 3.07 32.56
CA SER A 18 18.58 3.87 31.71
C SER A 18 19.64 3.06 30.94
N VAL A 19 19.52 1.73 30.86
CA VAL A 19 20.53 0.91 30.13
C VAL A 19 19.96 0.14 28.93
N GLN A 20 18.68 0.27 28.57
CA GLN A 20 18.13 -0.55 27.48
C GLN A 20 17.23 0.23 26.51
N ARG A 21 17.78 1.30 25.92
CA ARG A 21 17.27 1.87 24.66
C ARG A 21 18.33 2.20 23.62
N SER A 22 19.56 1.75 23.86
CA SER A 22 20.56 1.59 22.81
C SER A 22 20.59 0.11 22.47
N LEU A 23 20.06 -0.23 21.31
CA LEU A 23 20.40 -1.35 20.41
C LEU A 23 19.16 -1.71 19.58
N MET A 24 19.32 -1.58 18.26
CA MET A 24 18.41 -1.98 17.19
C MET A 24 17.21 -1.08 16.91
N GLN A 25 17.49 0.12 16.41
CA GLN A 25 16.72 0.56 15.25
C GLN A 25 17.40 -0.05 14.01
N PRO A 26 16.78 -1.01 13.29
CA PRO A 26 17.10 -1.12 11.88
C PRO A 26 16.48 0.13 11.25
N GLU A 27 17.29 1.16 10.99
CA GLU A 27 16.96 2.10 9.92
C GLU A 27 16.85 1.26 8.65
N VAL A 28 15.64 0.82 8.35
CA VAL A 28 15.29 0.37 7.02
C VAL A 28 15.39 1.63 6.17
N LEU A 29 16.56 1.79 5.55
CA LEU A 29 16.77 2.66 4.41
C LEU A 29 15.72 2.28 3.38
N LEU A 30 14.59 3.00 3.37
CA LEU A 30 13.64 2.98 2.28
C LEU A 30 14.25 3.87 1.17
N PRO A 31 14.73 3.35 0.03
CA PRO A 31 14.97 4.19 -1.12
C PRO A 31 13.62 4.41 -1.81
N PHE A 32 12.71 5.08 -1.11
CA PHE A 32 11.53 5.68 -1.71
C PHE A 32 11.10 6.83 -0.80
N ALA A 33 11.98 7.82 -0.68
CA ALA A 33 11.51 9.17 -0.44
C ALA A 33 10.62 9.50 -1.63
N LEU A 34 9.31 9.38 -1.42
CA LEU A 34 8.30 10.02 -2.24
C LEU A 34 8.54 11.51 -2.01
N GLU A 35 9.52 12.08 -2.74
CA GLU A 35 9.65 13.52 -2.87
C GLU A 35 8.36 13.95 -3.54
N ALA A 36 7.40 14.36 -2.71
CA ALA A 36 6.21 15.03 -3.16
C ALA A 36 6.67 16.37 -3.71
N ASP A 37 7.03 16.38 -5.00
CA ASP A 37 7.19 17.60 -5.77
C ASP A 37 5.90 18.39 -5.57
N SER A 38 6.00 19.45 -4.78
CA SER A 38 4.87 20.29 -4.38
C SER A 38 4.39 21.16 -5.55
N SER A 39 4.93 20.95 -6.76
CA SER A 39 4.51 21.55 -8.02
C SER A 39 3.43 20.72 -8.76
N LEU A 40 2.62 19.94 -8.04
CA LEU A 40 1.42 19.34 -8.63
C LEU A 40 0.38 20.45 -8.85
N LYS A 41 0.35 20.97 -10.08
CA LYS A 41 -0.76 21.82 -10.54
C LYS A 41 -2.08 21.15 -10.17
N PRO A 42 -3.06 21.91 -9.62
CA PRO A 42 -4.37 21.35 -9.33
C PRO A 42 -4.93 20.74 -10.62
N LEU A 43 -5.51 19.55 -10.54
CA LEU A 43 -5.97 18.80 -11.72
C LEU A 43 -7.10 19.53 -12.47
N THR A 44 -7.60 20.62 -11.88
CA THR A 44 -8.54 21.59 -12.46
C THR A 44 -7.93 22.49 -13.53
N ALA A 45 -6.59 22.64 -13.56
CA ALA A 45 -5.85 23.41 -14.56
C ALA A 45 -5.17 22.52 -15.62
N VAL A 46 -5.41 21.21 -15.55
CA VAL A 46 -4.80 20.18 -16.37
C VAL A 46 -5.73 19.86 -17.55
N SER A 47 -5.16 19.72 -18.74
CA SER A 47 -5.92 19.41 -19.96
C SER A 47 -6.63 18.06 -19.84
N LYS A 48 -7.70 17.85 -20.62
CA LYS A 48 -8.43 16.57 -20.61
C LYS A 48 -7.52 15.37 -20.89
N ASP A 49 -6.52 15.55 -21.75
CA ASP A 49 -5.57 14.52 -22.15
C ASP A 49 -4.61 14.17 -21.01
N GLU A 50 -4.06 15.17 -20.31
CA GLU A 50 -3.23 14.94 -19.13
C GLU A 50 -4.03 14.29 -17.97
N ARG A 51 -5.32 14.62 -17.81
CA ARG A 51 -6.19 13.94 -16.81
C ARG A 51 -6.42 12.48 -17.15
N ALA A 52 -6.58 12.17 -18.44
CA ALA A 52 -6.73 10.80 -18.92
C ALA A 52 -5.44 10.00 -18.70
N GLU A 53 -4.27 10.60 -18.95
CA GLU A 53 -2.97 9.97 -18.68
C GLU A 53 -2.78 9.69 -17.17
N VAL A 54 -3.12 10.65 -16.31
CA VAL A 54 -3.05 10.46 -14.85
C VAL A 54 -3.97 9.32 -14.41
N GLN A 55 -5.19 9.25 -14.95
CA GLN A 55 -6.12 8.16 -14.67
C GLN A 55 -5.56 6.81 -15.13
N GLU A 56 -4.98 6.74 -16.33
CA GLU A 56 -4.38 5.52 -16.88
C GLU A 56 -3.21 5.04 -16.00
N LYS A 57 -2.31 5.94 -15.60
CA LYS A 57 -1.18 5.61 -14.72
C LYS A 57 -1.61 5.19 -13.33
N PHE A 58 -2.64 5.85 -12.79
CA PHE A 58 -3.25 5.43 -11.53
C PHE A 58 -3.84 4.03 -11.61
N GLN A 59 -4.57 3.74 -12.69
CA GLN A 59 -5.13 2.42 -12.96
C GLN A 59 -4.04 1.35 -13.09
N GLU A 60 -3.03 1.61 -13.91
CA GLU A 60 -1.90 0.71 -14.13
C GLU A 60 -1.20 0.37 -12.81
N PHE A 61 -0.98 1.37 -11.96
CA PHE A 61 -0.35 1.18 -10.65
C PHE A 61 -1.23 0.37 -9.68
N MET A 62 -2.49 0.77 -9.49
CA MET A 62 -3.38 0.14 -8.52
C MET A 62 -3.71 -1.30 -8.91
N ALA A 63 -4.11 -1.51 -10.17
CA ALA A 63 -4.43 -2.83 -10.67
C ALA A 63 -3.17 -3.71 -10.74
N GLY A 64 -2.04 -3.18 -11.22
CA GLY A 64 -0.78 -3.91 -11.29
C GLY A 64 -0.33 -4.41 -9.93
N THR A 65 -0.36 -3.55 -8.91
CA THR A 65 0.02 -3.91 -7.54
C THR A 65 -0.93 -4.93 -6.93
N PHE A 66 -2.24 -4.72 -7.09
CA PHE A 66 -3.26 -5.62 -6.58
C PHE A 66 -3.12 -7.03 -7.17
N TYR A 67 -3.06 -7.14 -8.50
CA TYR A 67 -2.93 -8.43 -9.16
C TYR A 67 -1.59 -9.10 -8.88
N ALA A 68 -0.50 -8.36 -8.72
CA ALA A 68 0.79 -8.93 -8.34
C ALA A 68 0.72 -9.60 -6.96
N GLN A 69 0.09 -8.95 -5.97
CA GLN A 69 -0.12 -9.55 -4.65
C GLN A 69 -1.08 -10.74 -4.69
N MET A 70 -2.14 -10.66 -5.50
CA MET A 70 -3.08 -11.76 -5.69
C MET A 70 -2.39 -12.99 -6.27
N VAL A 71 -1.68 -12.87 -7.38
CA VAL A 71 -1.00 -14.00 -8.03
C VAL A 71 0.09 -14.59 -7.11
N LYS A 72 0.85 -13.73 -6.41
CA LYS A 72 1.83 -14.16 -5.43
C LYS A 72 1.21 -14.96 -4.28
N SER A 73 0.07 -14.53 -3.76
CA SER A 73 -0.63 -15.24 -2.67
C SER A 73 -1.23 -16.57 -3.14
N LEU A 74 -1.78 -16.64 -4.35
CA LEU A 74 -2.24 -17.87 -4.97
C LEU A 74 -1.12 -18.90 -5.11
N ARG A 75 0.08 -18.45 -5.54
CA ARG A 75 1.25 -19.33 -5.60
C ARG A 75 1.70 -19.77 -4.21
N ALA A 76 1.77 -18.86 -3.24
CA ALA A 76 2.18 -19.20 -1.87
C ALA A 76 1.24 -20.22 -1.20
N GLY A 77 -0.05 -20.19 -1.56
CA GLY A 77 -1.04 -21.18 -1.11
C GLY A 77 -0.87 -22.56 -1.75
N GLN A 78 -0.27 -22.65 -2.95
CA GLN A 78 0.12 -23.92 -3.56
C GLN A 78 1.47 -24.35 -2.95
N GLY A 79 1.46 -25.46 -2.19
CA GLY A 79 2.66 -25.98 -1.55
C GLY A 79 3.81 -26.25 -2.55
N LYS A 80 5.03 -26.48 -2.03
CA LYS A 80 6.23 -26.74 -2.85
C LYS A 80 5.93 -27.73 -3.97
N PRO A 81 5.97 -27.30 -5.24
CA PRO A 81 5.64 -28.19 -6.34
C PRO A 81 6.65 -29.34 -6.42
N ALA A 82 6.16 -30.55 -6.67
CA ALA A 82 6.99 -31.76 -6.74
C ALA A 82 8.03 -31.75 -7.89
N TYR A 83 7.93 -30.81 -8.84
CA TYR A 83 8.76 -30.75 -10.05
C TYR A 83 9.50 -29.41 -10.25
N PHE A 84 9.24 -28.40 -9.42
CA PHE A 84 9.93 -27.10 -9.49
C PHE A 84 11.06 -27.06 -8.45
N HIS A 85 12.17 -27.73 -8.78
CA HIS A 85 13.41 -27.74 -7.98
C HIS A 85 14.53 -26.90 -8.62
N GLY A 86 14.19 -25.94 -9.48
CA GLY A 86 15.17 -25.18 -10.28
C GLY A 86 15.98 -24.11 -9.52
N GLY A 87 15.91 -24.07 -8.19
CA GLY A 87 16.64 -23.10 -7.36
C GLY A 87 16.36 -21.65 -7.78
N GLN A 88 17.42 -20.85 -7.90
CA GLN A 88 17.33 -19.42 -8.22
C GLN A 88 16.75 -19.14 -9.62
N ALA A 89 17.01 -20.01 -10.60
CA ALA A 89 16.47 -19.82 -11.95
C ALA A 89 14.95 -19.93 -11.97
N GLU A 90 14.41 -20.86 -11.19
CA GLU A 90 12.97 -21.03 -11.01
C GLU A 90 12.36 -19.83 -10.29
N GLU A 91 13.00 -19.31 -9.24
CA GLU A 91 12.53 -18.11 -8.51
C GLU A 91 12.41 -16.89 -9.43
N ILE A 92 13.39 -16.68 -10.31
CA ILE A 92 13.38 -15.58 -11.28
C ILE A 92 12.28 -15.79 -12.33
N PHE A 93 12.16 -17.00 -12.88
CA PHE A 93 11.10 -17.33 -13.82
C PHE A 93 9.72 -17.09 -13.23
N GLN A 94 9.52 -17.55 -12.00
CA GLN A 94 8.32 -17.35 -11.22
C GLN A 94 7.99 -15.87 -11.03
N SER A 95 8.97 -15.05 -10.67
CA SER A 95 8.78 -13.60 -10.54
C SER A 95 8.36 -12.94 -11.85
N GLN A 96 9.00 -13.32 -12.97
CA GLN A 96 8.66 -12.76 -14.29
C GLN A 96 7.29 -13.22 -14.77
N MET A 97 6.94 -14.48 -14.54
CA MET A 97 5.62 -15.00 -14.86
C MET A 97 4.54 -14.24 -14.08
N ASP A 98 4.75 -14.04 -12.77
CA ASP A 98 3.82 -13.25 -11.95
C ASP A 98 3.63 -11.85 -12.51
N GLN A 99 4.73 -11.19 -12.87
CA GLN A 99 4.69 -9.85 -13.44
C GLN A 99 3.90 -9.81 -14.75
N ILE A 100 4.10 -10.77 -15.65
CA ILE A 100 3.37 -10.82 -16.92
C ILE A 100 1.87 -11.06 -16.68
N VAL A 101 1.54 -12.04 -15.82
CA VAL A 101 0.15 -12.38 -15.50
C VAL A 101 -0.56 -11.21 -14.83
N SER A 102 0.07 -10.59 -13.83
CA SER A 102 -0.50 -9.44 -13.12
C SER A 102 -0.67 -8.23 -14.04
N THR A 103 0.30 -7.97 -14.93
CA THR A 103 0.23 -6.86 -15.89
C THR A 103 -0.90 -7.07 -16.89
N ASN A 104 -1.08 -8.30 -17.39
CA ASN A 104 -2.15 -8.60 -18.34
C ASN A 104 -3.54 -8.49 -17.68
N LEU A 105 -3.70 -8.99 -16.46
CA LEU A 105 -4.93 -8.83 -15.67
C LEU A 105 -5.22 -7.36 -15.36
N ALA A 106 -4.19 -6.58 -15.00
CA ALA A 106 -4.33 -5.15 -14.76
C ALA A 106 -4.78 -4.37 -16.00
N LYS A 107 -4.27 -4.75 -17.17
CA LYS A 107 -4.69 -4.14 -18.44
C LYS A 107 -6.11 -4.53 -18.84
N SER A 108 -6.52 -5.78 -18.62
CA SER A 108 -7.84 -6.25 -19.05
C SER A 108 -8.99 -5.90 -18.10
N HIS A 109 -8.73 -5.88 -16.79
CA HIS A 109 -9.76 -5.71 -15.76
C HIS A 109 -9.48 -4.57 -14.78
N GLY A 110 -8.33 -3.89 -14.89
CA GLY A 110 -7.95 -2.84 -13.95
C GLY A 110 -8.86 -1.62 -13.96
N ALA A 111 -9.55 -1.34 -15.08
CA ALA A 111 -10.41 -0.16 -15.19
C ALA A 111 -11.60 -0.22 -14.22
N GLU A 112 -12.30 -1.36 -14.20
CA GLU A 112 -13.46 -1.58 -13.33
C GLU A 112 -13.09 -1.47 -11.83
N MET A 113 -11.87 -1.90 -11.49
CA MET A 113 -11.37 -1.82 -10.12
C MET A 113 -10.88 -0.42 -9.75
N ALA A 114 -10.14 0.24 -10.65
CA ALA A 114 -9.44 1.49 -10.36
C ALA A 114 -10.34 2.72 -10.50
N GLU A 115 -11.37 2.68 -11.35
CA GLU A 115 -12.28 3.81 -11.58
C GLU A 115 -12.97 4.33 -10.30
N PRO A 116 -13.62 3.49 -9.45
CA PRO A 116 -14.23 3.99 -8.22
C PRO A 116 -13.19 4.55 -7.24
N LEU A 117 -11.98 3.97 -7.22
CA LEU A 117 -10.88 4.43 -6.37
C LEU A 117 -10.34 5.79 -6.83
N PHE A 118 -10.22 5.98 -8.14
CA PHE A 118 -9.79 7.24 -8.73
C PHE A 118 -10.83 8.34 -8.48
N ARG A 119 -12.13 8.03 -8.61
CA ARG A 119 -13.21 8.97 -8.28
C ARG A 119 -13.17 9.39 -6.80
N ALA A 120 -12.97 8.45 -5.89
CA ALA A 120 -12.83 8.74 -4.46
C ALA A 120 -11.58 9.60 -4.16
N TYR A 121 -10.46 9.33 -4.84
CA TYR A 121 -9.25 10.13 -4.74
C TYR A 121 -9.46 11.58 -5.16
N LEU A 122 -10.17 11.83 -6.27
CA LEU A 122 -10.50 13.17 -6.73
C LEU A 122 -11.44 13.90 -5.75
N GLN A 123 -12.44 13.19 -5.21
CA GLN A 123 -13.36 13.74 -4.21
C GLN A 123 -12.62 14.17 -2.94
N GLN A 124 -11.68 13.36 -2.44
CA GLN A 124 -10.85 13.71 -1.28
C GLN A 124 -10.00 14.97 -1.54
N ARG A 125 -9.58 15.18 -2.78
CA ARG A 125 -8.80 16.37 -3.19
C ARG A 125 -9.65 17.62 -3.45
N GLY A 126 -10.98 17.53 -3.30
CA GLY A 126 -11.89 18.64 -3.60
C GLY A 126 -12.00 18.95 -5.09
N GLU A 127 -11.59 18.02 -5.96
CA GLU A 127 -11.67 18.17 -7.41
C GLU A 127 -13.00 17.53 -7.89
N SER A 128 -13.91 18.35 -8.43
CA SER A 128 -15.19 17.86 -8.93
C SER A 128 -14.96 16.87 -10.08
N VAL A 129 -15.42 15.63 -9.88
CA VAL A 129 -15.52 14.61 -10.93
C VAL A 129 -16.50 15.13 -11.98
N PRO A 130 -16.11 15.26 -13.26
CA PRO A 130 -17.06 15.56 -14.33
C PRO A 130 -18.09 14.43 -14.34
N ASP A 131 -19.37 14.81 -14.34
CA ASP A 131 -20.51 13.90 -14.38
C ASP A 131 -20.32 12.84 -15.46
N ALA A 132 -20.68 11.60 -15.14
CA ALA A 132 -20.59 10.50 -16.09
C ALA A 132 -21.50 10.79 -17.31
N PRO A 133 -21.14 10.39 -18.53
CA PRO A 133 -22.06 10.49 -19.65
C PRO A 133 -23.25 9.54 -19.42
N GLY A 134 -24.46 10.11 -19.33
CA GLY A 134 -25.71 9.40 -19.57
C GLY A 134 -26.59 9.13 -18.34
N LYS A 135 -27.23 10.17 -17.83
CA LYS A 135 -28.65 10.03 -17.47
C LYS A 135 -29.45 10.43 -18.71
N ILE A 136 -30.01 9.45 -19.39
CA ILE A 136 -31.04 9.70 -20.39
C ILE A 136 -32.22 10.26 -19.60
N ASP A 137 -32.50 11.55 -19.78
CA ASP A 137 -33.76 12.15 -19.37
C ASP A 137 -34.88 11.45 -20.14
N ILE A 138 -35.49 10.45 -19.51
CA ILE A 138 -36.82 9.99 -19.90
C ILE A 138 -37.78 10.96 -19.21
N SER A 139 -38.05 12.08 -19.90
CA SER A 139 -39.26 12.87 -19.63
C SER A 139 -40.47 11.97 -19.88
N ILE A 140 -41.31 11.90 -18.85
CA ILE A 140 -42.64 11.28 -18.84
C ILE A 140 -43.56 12.03 -19.81
#